data_AF-A0A225UN50-F1
#
_entry.id   AF-A0A225UN50-F1
#
_cell.length_a   1.000
_cell.length_b   1.000
_cell.length_c   1.000
_cell.angle_alpha   90.00
_cell.angle_beta   90.00
_cell.angle_gamma   90.00
#
_symmetry.space_group_name_H-M   'P 1'
#
loop_
_entity.id
_entity.type
_entity.pdbx_description
1 polymer ?
#
loop_
_entity_poly.entity_id
_entity_poly.type
_entity_poly.pdbx_seq_one_letter_code
_entity_poly.pdbx_strand_id
1 'polypeptide(L)'
;FDFQKWEYSPVYALRSYFYLLLHYVVVKLTAFGSTLGLLPGHKLLLFYWLRAALGLLSAYTEATFYQSTSRRFGRRTARYLLCILLFNARMFHASTAFLPSTFTMVLVMLFTSAWMDKHHYLALFWGVVAVLCGWPYAGVLFIPFAVETMYVRGLAKSILAGAAIGGAVLAVELVVNFHYYQRWVLPAWNIVVYNVLSTETDSTLYGTEPLSYYLLNLALNFNVVALLAVPAMVFVFVLPSHYETGKLQLLAYLSPMYLWVAIMFTQAHKEERFLSPVYPLSLWLLQLH
;
A
#
# COMPACT_ATOMS: atom_id res chain seq x y z
N PHE A 1 6.29 -9.85 28.94
CA PHE A 1 6.17 -8.93 27.79
C PHE A 1 4.68 -8.56 27.67
N ASP A 2 4.13 -7.81 28.62
CA ASP A 2 2.68 -7.48 28.62
C ASP A 2 2.42 -6.08 28.11
N PHE A 3 2.63 -5.92 26.80
CA PHE A 3 1.95 -4.92 25.98
C PHE A 3 1.56 -5.58 24.66
N GLN A 4 0.83 -6.70 24.72
CA GLN A 4 0.07 -7.12 23.55
C GLN A 4 -0.99 -6.05 23.31
N LYS A 5 -0.86 -5.32 22.21
CA LYS A 5 -1.98 -4.50 21.73
C LYS A 5 -3.16 -5.45 21.54
N TRP A 6 -4.33 -5.05 22.03
CA TRP A 6 -5.56 -5.84 21.97
C TRP A 6 -5.88 -6.34 20.55
N GLU A 7 -5.42 -5.62 19.51
CA GLU A 7 -5.49 -6.03 18.10
C GLU A 7 -4.84 -7.40 17.80
N TYR A 8 -3.79 -7.78 18.53
CA TYR A 8 -3.09 -9.07 18.45
C TYR A 8 -3.49 -10.04 19.57
N SER A 9 -4.47 -9.68 20.40
CA SER A 9 -5.01 -10.62 21.39
C SER A 9 -5.69 -11.78 20.66
N PRO A 10 -5.52 -13.04 21.10
CA PRO A 10 -6.26 -14.18 20.57
C PRO A 10 -7.77 -14.05 20.69
N VAL A 11 -8.30 -13.14 21.50
CA VAL A 11 -9.75 -12.89 21.57
C VAL A 11 -10.24 -12.22 20.29
N TYR A 12 -9.58 -11.14 19.86
CA TYR A 12 -10.00 -10.33 18.71
C TYR A 12 -9.33 -10.77 17.40
N ALA A 13 -8.02 -11.09 17.44
CA ALA A 13 -7.21 -11.52 16.31
C ALA A 13 -7.42 -10.67 15.03
N LEU A 14 -7.23 -9.36 15.15
CA LEU A 14 -7.52 -8.39 14.09
C LEU A 14 -6.32 -8.13 13.16
N ARG A 15 -5.12 -8.55 13.56
CA ARG A 15 -3.88 -8.31 12.80
C ARG A 15 -3.16 -9.60 12.47
N SER A 16 -2.51 -9.61 11.32
CA SER A 16 -1.70 -10.71 10.83
C SER A 16 -0.41 -10.86 11.62
N TYR A 17 -0.11 -12.07 12.11
CA TYR A 17 1.22 -12.40 12.62
C TYR A 17 2.25 -12.58 11.50
N PHE A 18 1.82 -12.89 10.28
CA PHE A 18 2.73 -12.95 9.13
C PHE A 18 3.37 -11.59 8.86
N TYR A 19 2.60 -10.50 8.93
CA TYR A 19 3.13 -9.13 8.88
C TYR A 19 4.21 -8.89 9.95
N LEU A 20 3.97 -9.32 11.20
CA LEU A 20 4.96 -9.19 12.27
C LEU A 20 6.21 -10.03 12.00
N LEU A 21 6.05 -11.26 11.52
CA LEU A 21 7.15 -12.17 11.22
C LEU A 21 8.09 -11.62 10.16
N LEU A 22 7.57 -11.02 9.09
CA LEU A 22 8.40 -10.41 8.04
C LEU A 22 9.37 -9.37 8.63
N HIS A 23 8.89 -8.54 9.54
CA HIS A 23 9.71 -7.51 10.19
C HIS A 23 10.58 -8.10 11.31
N TYR A 24 10.11 -9.14 11.98
CA TYR A 24 10.88 -9.87 12.98
C TYR A 24 12.14 -10.50 12.39
N VAL A 25 12.08 -11.03 11.15
CA VAL A 25 13.26 -11.55 10.44
C VAL A 25 14.32 -10.46 10.28
N VAL A 26 13.92 -9.25 9.89
CA VAL A 26 14.84 -8.09 9.77
C VAL A 26 15.51 -7.77 11.11
N VAL A 27 14.72 -7.76 12.19
CA VAL A 27 15.23 -7.52 13.55
C VAL A 27 16.15 -8.68 14.01
N LYS A 28 15.84 -9.93 13.67
CA LYS A 28 16.67 -11.09 14.00
C LYS A 28 18.02 -11.08 13.29
N LEU A 29 18.07 -10.68 12.02
CA LEU A 29 19.32 -10.53 11.28
C LEU A 29 20.25 -9.51 11.93
N THR A 30 19.71 -8.39 12.39
CA THR A 30 20.49 -7.36 13.10
C THR A 30 20.92 -7.82 14.50
N ALA A 31 20.04 -8.56 15.20
CA ALA A 31 20.37 -9.18 16.48
C ALA A 31 21.46 -10.25 16.35
N PHE A 32 21.49 -11.02 15.26
CA PHE A 32 22.56 -11.99 14.98
C PHE A 32 23.93 -11.30 14.83
N GLY A 33 23.97 -10.14 14.17
CA GLY A 33 25.15 -9.28 14.13
C GLY A 33 25.59 -8.79 15.53
N SER A 34 24.64 -8.49 16.42
CA SER A 34 24.94 -8.14 17.81
C SER A 34 25.46 -9.31 18.64
N THR A 35 24.97 -10.54 18.42
CA THR A 35 25.46 -11.75 19.10
C THR A 35 26.86 -12.17 18.66
N LEU A 36 27.30 -11.75 17.47
CA LEU A 36 28.68 -11.87 16.99
C LEU A 36 29.64 -10.84 17.62
N GLY A 37 29.16 -10.02 18.57
CA GLY A 37 29.96 -9.00 19.25
C GLY A 37 30.22 -7.74 18.42
N LEU A 38 29.62 -7.62 17.24
CA LEU A 38 29.86 -6.49 16.31
C LEU A 38 29.01 -5.25 16.65
N LEU A 39 27.93 -5.41 17.40
CA LEU A 39 26.98 -4.33 17.71
C LEU A 39 26.48 -4.40 19.15
N PRO A 40 26.42 -3.28 19.91
CA PRO A 40 25.84 -3.26 21.25
C PRO A 40 24.36 -3.66 21.25
N GLY A 41 23.96 -4.54 22.17
CA GLY A 41 22.59 -5.06 22.33
C GLY A 41 21.57 -4.05 22.89
N HIS A 42 21.49 -2.85 22.30
CA HIS A 42 20.56 -1.81 22.73
C HIS A 42 19.25 -1.88 21.93
N LYS A 43 18.09 -1.90 22.63
CA LYS A 43 16.75 -1.84 22.01
C LYS A 43 16.60 -0.67 21.02
N LEU A 44 17.27 0.44 21.30
CA LEU A 44 17.33 1.62 20.45
C LEU A 44 17.97 1.32 19.08
N LEU A 45 19.04 0.52 19.07
CA LEU A 45 19.73 0.12 17.84
C LEU A 45 18.81 -0.73 16.95
N LEU A 46 18.12 -1.73 17.53
CA LEU A 46 17.14 -2.55 16.80
C LEU A 46 16.00 -1.70 16.21
N PHE A 47 15.52 -0.70 16.96
CA PHE A 47 14.49 0.22 16.49
C PHE A 47 14.96 1.03 15.28
N TYR A 48 16.12 1.68 15.36
CA TYR A 48 16.63 2.47 14.23
C TYR A 48 17.02 1.60 13.04
N TRP A 49 17.51 0.38 13.25
CA TRP A 49 17.77 -0.56 12.17
C TRP A 49 16.51 -0.99 11.43
N LEU A 50 15.44 -1.31 12.16
CA LEU A 50 14.17 -1.65 11.53
C LEU A 50 13.68 -0.49 10.65
N ARG A 51 13.78 0.75 11.16
CA ARG A 51 13.40 1.95 10.39
C ARG A 51 14.29 2.17 9.17
N ALA A 52 15.59 1.93 9.28
CA ALA A 52 16.53 2.01 8.16
C ALA A 52 16.21 0.94 7.09
N ALA A 53 15.92 -0.30 7.50
CA ALA A 53 15.53 -1.36 6.59
C ALA A 53 14.21 -1.07 5.87
N LEU A 54 13.22 -0.51 6.58
CA LEU A 54 11.97 -0.02 5.98
C LEU A 54 12.22 1.10 4.96
N GLY A 55 13.07 2.06 5.31
CA GLY A 55 13.47 3.14 4.39
C GLY A 55 14.17 2.61 3.13
N LEU A 56 15.08 1.63 3.27
CA LEU A 56 15.74 0.98 2.14
C LEU A 56 14.76 0.20 1.26
N LEU A 57 13.82 -0.52 1.88
CA LEU A 57 12.76 -1.22 1.15
C LEU A 57 11.88 -0.22 0.38
N SER A 58 11.48 0.89 1.00
CA SER A 58 10.73 1.96 0.34
C SER A 58 11.51 2.50 -0.87
N ALA A 59 12.79 2.85 -0.68
CA ALA A 59 13.66 3.34 -1.75
C ALA A 59 13.79 2.34 -2.92
N TYR A 60 13.91 1.04 -2.62
CA TYR A 60 13.92 -0.01 -3.65
C TYR A 60 12.61 -0.05 -4.45
N THR A 61 11.47 0.01 -3.76
CA THR A 61 10.16 0.00 -4.41
C THR A 61 9.87 1.28 -5.19
N GLU A 62 10.32 2.43 -4.71
CA GLU A 62 10.27 3.71 -5.41
C GLU A 62 11.11 3.68 -6.69
N ALA A 63 12.33 3.14 -6.63
CA ALA A 63 13.21 2.99 -7.79
C ALA A 63 12.61 2.04 -8.85
N THR A 64 12.00 0.94 -8.40
CA THR A 64 11.32 -0.03 -9.26
C THR A 64 10.10 0.60 -9.94
N PHE A 65 9.30 1.36 -9.17
CA PHE A 65 8.16 2.12 -9.69
C PHE A 65 8.59 3.21 -10.69
N TYR A 66 9.67 3.94 -10.41
CA TYR A 66 10.29 4.89 -11.34
C TYR A 66 10.69 4.23 -12.66
N GLN A 67 11.34 3.05 -12.59
CA GLN A 67 11.82 2.36 -13.77
C GLN A 67 10.67 1.91 -14.68
N SER A 68 9.63 1.28 -14.12
CA SER A 68 8.44 0.87 -14.88
C SER A 68 7.69 2.08 -15.45
N THR A 69 7.58 3.18 -14.70
CA THR A 69 7.03 4.45 -15.21
C THR A 69 7.84 4.99 -16.38
N SER A 70 9.18 4.95 -16.31
CA SER A 70 10.04 5.40 -17.40
C SER A 70 9.89 4.56 -18.66
N ARG A 71 9.67 3.24 -18.52
CA ARG A 71 9.44 2.34 -19.65
C ARG A 71 8.07 2.57 -20.28
N ARG A 72 7.03 2.77 -19.45
CA ARG A 72 5.64 2.92 -19.92
C ARG A 72 5.32 4.30 -20.48
N PHE A 73 5.78 5.36 -19.82
CA PHE A 73 5.39 6.76 -20.09
C PHE A 73 6.56 7.66 -20.49
N GLY A 74 7.77 7.10 -20.59
CA GLY A 74 8.98 7.81 -20.99
C GLY A 74 9.74 8.49 -19.85
N ARG A 75 10.99 8.85 -20.16
CA ARG A 75 11.96 9.38 -19.17
C ARG A 75 11.58 10.74 -18.60
N ARG A 76 10.82 11.58 -19.32
CA ARG A 76 10.39 12.91 -18.82
C ARG A 76 9.39 12.75 -17.68
N THR A 77 8.32 11.99 -17.92
CA THR A 77 7.30 11.65 -16.92
C THR A 77 7.93 11.00 -15.70
N ALA A 78 8.90 10.09 -15.90
CA ALA A 78 9.62 9.46 -14.79
C ALA A 78 10.56 10.41 -14.04
N ARG A 79 11.20 11.39 -14.69
CA ARG A 79 12.01 12.39 -13.97
C ARG A 79 11.15 13.31 -13.13
N TYR A 80 10.00 13.72 -13.67
CA TYR A 80 8.98 14.33 -12.86
C TYR A 80 8.73 13.37 -11.70
N LEU A 81 8.29 12.10 -11.94
CA LEU A 81 8.31 10.95 -11.01
C LEU A 81 8.99 11.15 -9.64
N LEU A 82 10.29 11.21 -9.81
CA LEU A 82 11.28 11.25 -8.77
C LEU A 82 11.19 12.54 -7.96
N CYS A 83 10.99 13.70 -8.61
CA CYS A 83 10.87 14.97 -7.91
C CYS A 83 9.69 14.98 -6.92
N ILE A 84 8.50 14.53 -7.31
CA ILE A 84 7.36 14.53 -6.37
C ILE A 84 7.58 13.49 -5.29
N LEU A 85 8.10 12.29 -5.58
CA LEU A 85 8.41 11.32 -4.53
C LEU A 85 9.41 11.89 -3.51
N LEU A 86 10.49 12.54 -3.96
CA LEU A 86 11.51 13.14 -3.11
C LEU A 86 10.98 14.31 -2.27
N PHE A 87 10.13 15.15 -2.84
CA PHE A 87 9.57 16.33 -2.16
C PHE A 87 8.21 16.06 -1.48
N ASN A 88 7.75 14.81 -1.47
CA ASN A 88 6.56 14.41 -0.74
C ASN A 88 6.94 14.17 0.72
N ALA A 89 6.65 15.16 1.56
CA ALA A 89 6.96 15.12 2.99
C ALA A 89 6.40 13.86 3.67
N ARG A 90 5.24 13.38 3.21
CA ARG A 90 4.63 12.19 3.82
C ARG A 90 5.21 10.89 3.34
N MET A 91 5.66 10.81 2.09
CA MET A 91 6.40 9.66 1.60
C MET A 91 7.63 9.42 2.50
N PHE A 92 8.36 10.51 2.81
CA PHE A 92 9.50 10.47 3.72
C PHE A 92 9.12 9.95 5.12
N HIS A 93 8.06 10.47 5.73
CA HIS A 93 7.62 10.00 7.05
C HIS A 93 7.08 8.56 7.04
N ALA A 94 6.28 8.19 6.04
CA ALA A 94 5.66 6.89 5.93
C ALA A 94 6.69 5.79 5.65
N SER A 95 7.71 6.05 4.82
CA SER A 95 8.73 5.08 4.40
C SER A 95 9.45 4.37 5.54
N THR A 96 9.63 5.05 6.69
CA THR A 96 10.33 4.48 7.86
C THR A 96 9.39 4.04 8.98
N ALA A 97 8.08 4.16 8.77
CA ALA A 97 7.08 3.91 9.80
C ALA A 97 6.66 2.44 9.80
N PHE A 98 6.73 1.79 10.96
CA PHE A 98 6.30 0.40 11.14
C PHE A 98 4.76 0.33 11.29
N LEU A 99 4.05 0.52 10.17
CA LEU A 99 2.60 0.47 10.10
C LEU A 99 2.12 -0.41 8.94
N PRO A 100 0.97 -1.09 9.09
CA PRO A 100 0.33 -1.83 8.00
C PRO A 100 0.04 -0.97 6.76
N SER A 101 -0.24 0.33 6.96
CA SER A 101 -0.47 1.28 5.87
C SER A 101 0.79 1.58 5.05
N THR A 102 1.96 1.66 5.71
CA THR A 102 3.27 1.76 5.02
C THR A 102 3.59 0.48 4.27
N PHE A 103 3.36 -0.67 4.88
CA PHE A 103 3.56 -1.96 4.21
C PHE A 103 2.68 -2.10 2.96
N THR A 104 1.42 -1.67 3.06
CA THR A 104 0.50 -1.60 1.93
C THR A 104 1.00 -0.63 0.86
N MET A 105 1.51 0.55 1.24
CA MET A 105 2.09 1.53 0.32
C MET A 105 3.25 0.94 -0.51
N VAL A 106 4.17 0.24 0.15
CA VAL A 106 5.30 -0.46 -0.50
C VAL A 106 4.80 -1.50 -1.50
N LEU A 107 3.83 -2.32 -1.10
CA LEU A 107 3.24 -3.35 -1.96
C LEU A 107 2.44 -2.76 -3.13
N VAL A 108 1.77 -1.62 -2.94
CA VAL A 108 1.04 -0.91 -3.98
C VAL A 108 2.00 -0.34 -5.04
N MET A 109 3.20 0.12 -4.65
CA MET A 109 4.23 0.53 -5.62
C MET A 109 4.73 -0.66 -6.45
N LEU A 110 5.03 -1.79 -5.80
CA LEU A 110 5.44 -3.03 -6.49
C LEU A 110 4.34 -3.57 -7.40
N PHE A 111 3.10 -3.54 -6.94
CA PHE A 111 1.91 -3.89 -7.69
C PHE A 111 1.79 -3.03 -8.95
N THR A 112 1.81 -1.71 -8.79
CA THR A 112 1.62 -0.78 -9.92
C THR A 112 2.79 -0.88 -10.91
N SER A 113 4.02 -1.07 -10.42
CA SER A 113 5.19 -1.37 -11.25
C SER A 113 5.01 -2.64 -12.08
N ALA A 114 4.67 -3.77 -11.45
CA ALA A 114 4.45 -5.04 -12.14
C ALA A 114 3.28 -4.96 -13.13
N TRP A 115 2.24 -4.19 -12.79
CA TRP A 115 1.10 -3.95 -13.67
C TRP A 115 1.52 -3.17 -14.93
N MET A 116 2.25 -2.06 -14.78
CA MET A 116 2.77 -1.27 -15.91
C MET A 116 3.71 -2.08 -16.82
N ASP A 117 4.52 -2.96 -16.25
CA ASP A 117 5.41 -3.86 -16.99
C ASP A 117 4.69 -5.12 -17.54
N LYS A 118 3.36 -5.21 -17.44
CA LYS A 118 2.50 -6.32 -17.90
C LYS A 118 2.80 -7.67 -17.24
N HIS A 119 3.48 -7.68 -16.09
CA HIS A 119 3.70 -8.87 -15.27
C HIS A 119 2.49 -9.18 -14.38
N HIS A 120 1.38 -9.60 -15.01
CA HIS A 120 0.08 -9.75 -14.35
C HIS A 120 0.07 -10.67 -13.11
N TYR A 121 0.79 -11.80 -13.14
CA TYR A 121 0.83 -12.72 -12.00
C TYR A 121 1.56 -12.11 -10.80
N LEU A 122 2.63 -11.36 -11.05
CA LEU A 122 3.40 -10.68 -10.01
C LEU A 122 2.60 -9.52 -9.41
N ALA A 123 1.90 -8.75 -10.26
CA ALA A 123 0.96 -7.74 -9.79
C ALA A 123 -0.12 -8.38 -8.90
N LEU A 124 -0.78 -9.44 -9.37
CA LEU A 124 -1.81 -10.14 -8.57
C LEU A 124 -1.25 -10.63 -7.23
N PHE A 125 -0.05 -11.19 -7.21
CA PHE A 125 0.62 -11.61 -5.97
C PHE A 125 0.81 -10.46 -4.98
N TRP A 126 1.38 -9.33 -5.41
CA TRP A 126 1.57 -8.18 -4.53
C TRP A 126 0.26 -7.60 -4.01
N GLY A 127 -0.77 -7.53 -4.87
CA GLY A 127 -2.10 -7.09 -4.47
C GLY A 127 -2.74 -8.00 -3.42
N VAL A 128 -2.67 -9.32 -3.62
CA VAL A 128 -3.18 -10.32 -2.68
C VAL A 128 -2.47 -10.22 -1.33
N VAL A 129 -1.14 -10.13 -1.32
CA VAL A 129 -0.36 -9.98 -0.07
C VAL A 129 -0.71 -8.66 0.64
N ALA A 130 -0.94 -7.57 -0.11
CA ALA A 130 -1.33 -6.29 0.47
C ALA A 130 -2.69 -6.37 1.17
N VAL A 131 -3.67 -7.06 0.58
CA VAL A 131 -5.02 -7.22 1.16
C VAL A 131 -5.01 -8.18 2.35
N LEU A 132 -4.43 -9.38 2.19
CA LEU A 132 -4.53 -10.44 3.18
C LEU A 132 -3.60 -10.22 4.38
N CYS A 133 -2.36 -9.78 4.12
CA CYS A 133 -1.34 -9.67 5.17
C CYS A 133 -1.17 -8.23 5.66
N GLY A 134 -1.46 -7.23 4.81
CA GLY A 134 -1.28 -5.82 5.13
C GLY A 134 -2.54 -5.19 5.68
N TRP A 135 -3.39 -4.71 4.77
CA TRP A 135 -4.59 -3.97 5.10
C TRP A 135 -5.73 -4.29 4.12
N PRO A 136 -6.79 -4.99 4.56
CA PRO A 136 -7.81 -5.52 3.65
C PRO A 136 -8.57 -4.45 2.87
N TYR A 137 -8.75 -3.24 3.42
CA TYR A 137 -9.44 -2.16 2.71
C TYR A 137 -8.73 -1.77 1.41
N ALA A 138 -7.41 -1.96 1.32
CA ALA A 138 -6.62 -1.70 0.11
C ALA A 138 -7.07 -2.52 -1.10
N GLY A 139 -7.92 -3.54 -0.92
CA GLY A 139 -8.52 -4.32 -2.01
C GLY A 139 -9.17 -3.47 -3.10
N VAL A 140 -9.74 -2.31 -2.73
CA VAL A 140 -10.36 -1.38 -3.69
C VAL A 140 -9.35 -0.84 -4.70
N LEU A 141 -8.09 -0.64 -4.31
CA LEU A 141 -7.02 -0.13 -5.18
C LEU A 141 -6.75 -1.08 -6.36
N PHE A 142 -7.05 -2.36 -6.21
CA PHE A 142 -6.75 -3.40 -7.19
C PHE A 142 -7.93 -3.71 -8.13
N ILE A 143 -9.10 -3.10 -7.91
CA ILE A 143 -10.29 -3.30 -8.76
C ILE A 143 -10.02 -2.94 -10.24
N PRO A 144 -9.41 -1.79 -10.57
CA PRO A 144 -9.17 -1.42 -11.96
C PRO A 144 -8.31 -2.44 -12.71
N PHE A 145 -7.29 -2.98 -12.04
CA PHE A 145 -6.46 -4.07 -12.55
C PHE A 145 -7.24 -5.38 -12.70
N ALA A 146 -8.09 -5.74 -11.73
CA ALA A 146 -8.92 -6.94 -11.85
C ALA A 146 -9.83 -6.85 -13.08
N VAL A 147 -10.46 -5.70 -13.32
CA VAL A 147 -11.29 -5.45 -14.51
C VAL A 147 -10.46 -5.52 -15.79
N GLU A 148 -9.31 -4.84 -15.86
CA GLU A 148 -8.45 -4.87 -17.05
C GLU A 148 -7.93 -6.29 -17.34
N THR A 149 -7.47 -7.02 -16.32
CA THR A 149 -6.97 -8.39 -16.50
C THR A 149 -8.05 -9.37 -16.89
N MET A 150 -9.27 -9.24 -16.37
CA MET A 150 -10.41 -10.04 -16.83
C MET A 150 -10.75 -9.75 -18.30
N TYR A 151 -10.69 -8.48 -18.72
CA TYR A 151 -10.94 -8.08 -20.11
C TYR A 151 -9.85 -8.58 -21.06
N VAL A 152 -8.57 -8.41 -20.72
CA VAL A 152 -7.43 -8.73 -21.60
C VAL A 152 -7.13 -10.23 -21.65
N ARG A 153 -7.23 -10.93 -20.51
CA ARG A 153 -6.81 -12.35 -20.40
C ARG A 153 -7.98 -13.34 -20.39
N GLY A 154 -9.20 -12.84 -20.27
CA GLY A 154 -10.41 -13.62 -20.10
C GLY A 154 -10.70 -13.94 -18.64
N LEU A 155 -12.01 -13.97 -18.33
CA LEU A 155 -12.53 -14.15 -16.98
C LEU A 155 -12.02 -15.43 -16.29
N ALA A 156 -12.13 -16.58 -16.94
CA ALA A 156 -11.79 -17.87 -16.35
C ALA A 156 -10.30 -17.97 -15.97
N LYS A 157 -9.39 -17.52 -16.84
CA LYS A 157 -7.94 -17.56 -16.58
C LYS A 157 -7.56 -16.63 -15.44
N SER A 158 -8.15 -15.44 -15.39
CA SER A 158 -7.90 -14.46 -14.33
C SER A 158 -8.44 -14.93 -12.98
N ILE A 159 -9.64 -15.54 -12.95
CA ILE A 159 -10.19 -16.14 -11.73
C ILE A 159 -9.33 -17.31 -11.25
N LEU A 160 -8.93 -18.22 -12.15
CA LEU A 160 -8.11 -19.37 -11.76
C LEU A 160 -6.74 -18.93 -11.22
N ALA A 161 -6.10 -17.95 -11.86
CA ALA A 161 -4.84 -17.38 -11.38
C ALA A 161 -5.02 -16.70 -10.02
N GLY A 162 -6.10 -15.95 -9.84
CA GLY A 162 -6.47 -15.33 -8.57
C GLY A 162 -6.73 -16.35 -7.47
N ALA A 163 -7.46 -17.42 -7.77
CA ALA A 163 -7.73 -18.50 -6.84
C ALA A 163 -6.46 -19.26 -6.44
N ALA A 164 -5.55 -19.52 -7.40
CA ALA A 164 -4.30 -20.22 -7.12
C ALA A 164 -3.34 -19.37 -6.27
N ILE A 165 -3.08 -18.12 -6.69
CA ILE A 165 -2.18 -17.21 -5.96
C ILE A 165 -2.80 -16.80 -4.62
N GLY A 166 -4.09 -16.43 -4.63
CA GLY A 166 -4.88 -16.09 -3.45
C GLY A 166 -4.94 -17.24 -2.46
N GLY A 167 -5.23 -18.45 -2.91
CA GLY A 167 -5.28 -19.65 -2.08
C GLY A 167 -3.93 -19.99 -1.46
N ALA A 168 -2.83 -19.85 -2.21
CA ALA A 168 -1.49 -20.08 -1.68
C ALA A 168 -1.10 -19.07 -0.58
N VAL A 169 -1.33 -17.77 -0.81
CA VAL A 169 -1.05 -16.73 0.20
C VAL A 169 -1.95 -16.90 1.41
N LEU A 170 -3.24 -17.17 1.19
CA LEU A 170 -4.21 -17.42 2.25
C LEU A 170 -3.82 -18.64 3.09
N ALA A 171 -3.34 -19.73 2.48
CA ALA A 171 -2.89 -20.90 3.21
C ALA A 171 -1.70 -20.58 4.13
N VAL A 172 -0.71 -19.84 3.64
CA VAL A 172 0.43 -19.37 4.47
C VAL A 172 -0.07 -18.49 5.61
N GLU A 173 -0.93 -17.53 5.31
CA GLU A 173 -1.53 -16.62 6.29
C GLU A 173 -2.28 -17.39 7.38
N LEU A 174 -3.12 -18.36 7.01
CA LEU A 174 -3.89 -19.17 7.96
C LEU A 174 -3.00 -20.05 8.83
N VAL A 175 -1.98 -20.71 8.25
CA VAL A 175 -1.05 -21.57 9.01
C VAL A 175 -0.24 -20.77 10.02
N VAL A 176 0.29 -19.62 9.61
CA VAL A 176 1.05 -18.73 10.50
C VAL A 176 0.16 -18.21 11.62
N ASN A 177 -1.03 -17.72 11.30
CA ASN A 177 -1.95 -17.22 12.32
C ASN A 177 -2.46 -18.33 13.23
N PHE A 178 -2.70 -19.55 12.73
CA PHE A 178 -3.05 -20.70 13.56
C PHE A 178 -1.96 -21.00 14.59
N HIS A 179 -0.68 -20.94 14.21
CA HIS A 179 0.43 -21.16 15.13
C HIS A 179 0.48 -20.14 16.27
N TYR A 180 0.13 -18.88 16.05
CA TYR A 180 0.17 -17.86 17.10
C TYR A 180 -1.13 -17.70 17.87
N TYR A 181 -2.27 -17.71 17.19
CA TYR A 181 -3.58 -17.55 17.81
C TYR A 181 -4.16 -18.85 18.36
N GLN A 182 -3.59 -20.01 18.01
CA GLN A 182 -4.08 -21.35 18.40
C GLN A 182 -5.53 -21.63 17.96
N ARG A 183 -5.99 -20.92 16.92
CA ARG A 183 -7.32 -21.07 16.32
C ARG A 183 -7.28 -20.65 14.84
N TRP A 184 -8.18 -21.22 14.04
CA TRP A 184 -8.33 -20.84 12.64
C TRP A 184 -9.03 -19.49 12.53
N VAL A 185 -8.27 -18.46 12.21
CA VAL A 185 -8.77 -17.10 12.02
C VAL A 185 -8.12 -16.47 10.79
N LEU A 186 -8.92 -15.67 10.09
CA LEU A 186 -8.46 -14.81 9.03
C LEU A 186 -8.49 -13.36 9.53
N PRO A 187 -7.35 -12.78 9.96
CA PRO A 187 -7.34 -11.44 10.55
C PRO A 187 -7.91 -10.37 9.62
N ALA A 188 -7.65 -10.49 8.31
CA ALA A 188 -8.21 -9.63 7.28
C ALA A 188 -9.75 -9.62 7.24
N TRP A 189 -10.39 -10.75 7.51
CA TRP A 189 -11.85 -10.81 7.62
C TRP A 189 -12.33 -10.24 8.96
N ASN A 190 -11.69 -10.63 10.06
CA ASN A 190 -12.07 -10.19 11.40
C ASN A 190 -12.02 -8.67 11.54
N ILE A 191 -11.00 -8.00 10.99
CA ILE A 191 -10.90 -6.54 11.05
C ILE A 191 -11.98 -5.84 10.23
N VAL A 192 -12.41 -6.42 9.10
CA VAL A 192 -13.53 -5.89 8.30
C VAL A 192 -14.83 -6.05 9.07
N VAL A 193 -15.08 -7.22 9.66
CA VAL A 193 -16.25 -7.44 10.51
C VAL A 193 -16.26 -6.44 11.67
N TYR A 194 -15.12 -6.28 12.34
CA TYR A 194 -14.97 -5.44 13.52
C TYR A 194 -15.08 -3.93 13.24
N ASN A 195 -14.67 -3.44 12.07
CA ASN A 195 -14.73 -2.00 11.79
C ASN A 195 -15.93 -1.58 10.93
N VAL A 196 -16.50 -2.51 10.15
CA VAL A 196 -17.50 -2.17 9.12
C VAL A 196 -18.86 -2.80 9.42
N LEU A 197 -18.89 -4.01 9.97
CA LEU A 197 -20.12 -4.79 10.11
C LEU A 197 -20.67 -4.83 11.53
N SER A 198 -19.85 -4.62 12.55
CA SER A 198 -20.30 -4.57 13.94
C SER A 198 -20.85 -3.19 14.32
N THR A 199 -22.01 -3.20 14.96
CA THR A 199 -22.71 -1.98 15.41
C THR A 199 -22.11 -1.39 16.68
N GLU A 200 -21.28 -2.14 17.40
CA GLU A 200 -20.69 -1.75 18.69
C GLU A 200 -19.40 -0.94 18.55
N THR A 201 -18.74 -1.00 17.39
CA THR A 201 -17.37 -0.50 17.20
C THR A 201 -17.32 0.45 16.01
N ASP A 202 -17.82 1.67 16.23
CA ASP A 202 -17.71 2.75 15.27
C ASP A 202 -16.35 3.44 15.37
N SER A 203 -15.76 3.71 14.21
CA SER A 203 -14.52 4.49 14.06
C SER A 203 -14.63 5.90 14.66
N THR A 204 -15.84 6.43 14.85
CA THR A 204 -16.11 7.71 15.52
C THR A 204 -15.66 7.72 17.00
N LEU A 205 -15.47 6.55 17.62
CA LEU A 205 -14.92 6.43 18.97
C LEU A 205 -13.53 7.07 19.10
N TYR A 206 -12.76 7.13 18.00
CA TYR A 206 -11.44 7.74 17.95
C TYR A 206 -11.45 9.22 17.55
N GLY A 207 -12.63 9.84 17.52
CA GLY A 207 -12.83 11.23 17.13
C GLY A 207 -13.21 11.40 15.66
N THR A 208 -13.83 12.53 15.33
CA THR A 208 -14.20 12.89 13.97
C THR A 208 -13.51 14.19 13.59
N GLU A 209 -13.17 14.31 12.30
CA GLU A 209 -12.47 15.49 11.79
C GLU A 209 -13.25 16.07 10.60
N PRO A 210 -13.29 17.41 10.47
CA PRO A 210 -13.93 18.05 9.33
C PRO A 210 -13.20 17.73 8.03
N LEU A 211 -13.88 17.93 6.90
CA LEU A 211 -13.30 17.68 5.57
C LEU A 211 -12.05 18.53 5.31
N SER A 212 -11.95 19.72 5.93
CA SER A 212 -10.77 20.57 5.87
C SER A 212 -9.49 19.87 6.36
N TYR A 213 -9.60 18.91 7.28
CA TYR A 213 -8.45 18.15 7.77
C TYR A 213 -7.73 17.42 6.63
N TYR A 214 -8.46 16.70 5.77
CA TYR A 214 -7.84 16.02 4.64
C TYR A 214 -7.42 16.97 3.52
N LEU A 215 -8.12 18.07 3.29
CA LEU A 215 -7.69 19.08 2.32
C LEU A 215 -6.37 19.73 2.73
N LEU A 216 -6.24 20.15 3.99
CA LEU A 216 -5.01 20.70 4.54
C LEU A 216 -3.89 19.66 4.51
N ASN A 217 -4.20 18.41 4.83
CA ASN A 217 -3.24 17.33 4.74
C ASN A 217 -2.78 17.06 3.31
N LEU A 218 -3.67 17.02 2.33
CA LEU A 218 -3.26 16.86 0.94
C LEU A 218 -2.40 18.06 0.49
N ALA A 219 -2.80 19.28 0.81
CA ALA A 219 -2.04 20.49 0.48
C ALA A 219 -0.66 20.51 1.12
N LEU A 220 -0.53 20.09 2.38
CA LEU A 220 0.73 20.10 3.11
C LEU A 220 1.64 18.92 2.72
N ASN A 221 1.07 17.73 2.51
CA ASN A 221 1.86 16.54 2.20
C ASN A 221 2.28 16.46 0.73
N PHE A 222 1.44 16.92 -0.19
CA PHE A 222 1.75 16.99 -1.61
C PHE A 222 2.23 18.37 -2.07
N ASN A 223 2.27 19.38 -1.20
CA ASN A 223 2.64 20.76 -1.57
C ASN A 223 1.84 21.23 -2.81
N VAL A 224 2.51 21.89 -3.77
CA VAL A 224 1.93 22.36 -5.04
C VAL A 224 1.36 21.21 -5.89
N VAL A 225 1.83 19.97 -5.69
CA VAL A 225 1.37 18.80 -6.44
C VAL A 225 -0.07 18.45 -6.14
N ALA A 226 -0.56 18.76 -4.92
CA ALA A 226 -1.95 18.53 -4.56
C ALA A 226 -2.91 19.18 -5.56
N LEU A 227 -2.60 20.40 -6.00
CA LEU A 227 -3.41 21.17 -6.95
C LEU A 227 -3.41 20.57 -8.35
N LEU A 228 -2.33 19.89 -8.73
CA LEU A 228 -2.18 19.24 -10.04
C LEU A 228 -2.79 17.83 -10.05
N ALA A 229 -2.78 17.14 -8.90
CA ALA A 229 -3.32 15.80 -8.74
C ALA A 229 -4.85 15.77 -8.80
N VAL A 230 -5.56 16.82 -8.39
CA VAL A 230 -7.03 16.88 -8.45
C VAL A 230 -7.57 16.89 -9.90
N PRO A 231 -7.15 17.79 -10.80
CA PRO A 231 -7.63 17.83 -12.18
C PRO A 231 -6.99 16.79 -13.11
N ALA A 232 -6.03 16.00 -12.62
CA ALA A 232 -5.26 15.07 -13.45
C ALA A 232 -6.18 14.14 -14.28
N MET A 233 -7.20 13.54 -13.68
CA MET A 233 -8.16 12.68 -14.41
C MET A 233 -8.87 13.40 -15.58
N VAL A 234 -9.14 14.70 -15.44
CA VAL A 234 -9.75 15.53 -16.48
C VAL A 234 -8.74 15.82 -17.60
N PHE A 235 -7.48 16.09 -17.25
CA PHE A 235 -6.42 16.33 -18.21
C PHE A 235 -6.12 15.14 -19.12
N VAL A 236 -6.44 13.90 -18.73
CA VAL A 236 -6.32 12.72 -19.61
C VAL A 236 -7.15 12.86 -20.90
N PHE A 237 -8.31 13.51 -20.83
CA PHE A 237 -9.16 13.69 -21.99
C PHE A 237 -8.65 14.78 -22.92
N VAL A 238 -8.02 15.81 -22.36
CA VAL A 238 -7.50 17.00 -23.08
C VAL A 238 -6.14 16.72 -23.71
N LEU A 239 -5.27 15.97 -23.02
CA LEU A 239 -3.92 15.71 -23.48
C LEU A 239 -3.92 14.74 -24.68
N PRO A 240 -3.05 14.96 -25.68
CA PRO A 240 -2.88 14.04 -26.78
C PRO A 240 -2.42 12.67 -26.26
N SER A 241 -2.90 11.60 -26.88
CA SER A 241 -2.43 10.26 -26.58
C SER A 241 -0.95 10.16 -26.90
N HIS A 242 -0.10 10.03 -25.88
CA HIS A 242 1.33 9.85 -26.01
C HIS A 242 1.71 8.40 -25.66
N TYR A 243 2.61 7.81 -26.44
CA TYR A 243 3.08 6.42 -26.35
C TYR A 243 2.02 5.35 -26.69
N GLU A 244 2.37 4.07 -26.52
CA GLU A 244 1.48 2.91 -26.67
C GLU A 244 0.44 2.77 -25.52
N THR A 245 0.10 3.84 -24.81
CA THR A 245 -0.89 3.79 -23.72
C THR A 245 -2.17 4.47 -24.15
N GLY A 246 -3.24 3.69 -24.32
CA GLY A 246 -4.56 4.25 -24.59
C GLY A 246 -5.10 5.07 -23.41
N LYS A 247 -5.97 6.04 -23.68
CA LYS A 247 -6.58 6.90 -22.64
C LYS A 247 -7.27 6.10 -21.54
N LEU A 248 -7.99 5.03 -21.91
CA LEU A 248 -8.67 4.15 -20.95
C LEU A 248 -7.69 3.45 -19.99
N GLN A 249 -6.52 3.04 -20.51
CA GLN A 249 -5.51 2.39 -19.68
C GLN A 249 -4.81 3.39 -18.75
N LEU A 250 -4.61 4.63 -19.22
CA LEU A 250 -4.10 5.71 -18.37
C LEU A 250 -5.10 6.02 -17.23
N LEU A 251 -6.41 6.08 -17.52
CA LEU A 251 -7.44 6.21 -16.50
C LEU A 251 -7.43 5.03 -15.52
N ALA A 252 -7.21 3.81 -16.00
CA ALA A 252 -7.10 2.64 -15.14
C ALA A 252 -5.95 2.79 -14.14
N TYR A 253 -4.76 3.24 -14.57
CA TYR A 253 -3.62 3.47 -13.66
C TYR A 253 -3.85 4.62 -12.67
N LEU A 254 -4.63 5.63 -13.05
CA LEU A 254 -4.96 6.78 -12.19
C LEU A 254 -6.05 6.47 -11.15
N SER A 255 -7.02 5.65 -11.53
CA SER A 255 -8.22 5.41 -10.75
C SER A 255 -8.01 4.93 -9.30
N PRO A 256 -7.00 4.11 -8.94
CA PRO A 256 -6.81 3.67 -7.56
C PRO A 256 -6.63 4.82 -6.58
N MET A 257 -5.89 5.87 -6.95
CA MET A 257 -5.70 7.05 -6.10
C MET A 257 -7.03 7.75 -5.81
N TYR A 258 -7.82 8.02 -6.85
CA TYR A 258 -9.08 8.74 -6.71
C TYR A 258 -10.14 7.91 -5.99
N LEU A 259 -10.23 6.62 -6.27
CA LEU A 259 -11.12 5.70 -5.54
C LEU A 259 -10.81 5.70 -4.05
N TRP A 260 -9.53 5.61 -3.69
CA TRP A 260 -9.10 5.63 -2.30
C TRP A 260 -9.41 6.95 -1.60
N VAL A 261 -9.05 8.07 -2.24
CA VAL A 261 -9.31 9.41 -1.70
C VAL A 261 -10.81 9.62 -1.52
N ALA A 262 -11.64 9.25 -2.50
CA ALA A 262 -13.08 9.35 -2.39
C ALA A 262 -13.64 8.56 -1.19
N ILE A 263 -13.22 7.30 -1.03
CA ILE A 263 -13.67 6.47 0.10
C ILE A 263 -13.20 7.06 1.43
N MET A 264 -11.93 7.43 1.56
CA MET A 264 -11.40 7.98 2.81
C MET A 264 -12.07 9.30 3.19
N PHE A 265 -12.38 10.16 2.21
CA PHE A 265 -13.09 11.42 2.47
C PHE A 265 -14.51 11.25 2.99
N THR A 266 -15.19 10.15 2.63
CA THR A 266 -16.54 9.85 3.15
C THR A 266 -16.53 9.38 4.60
N GLN A 267 -15.38 8.96 5.14
CA GLN A 267 -15.29 8.48 6.52
C GLN A 267 -15.31 9.64 7.51
N ALA A 268 -16.07 9.47 8.60
CA ALA A 268 -16.18 10.47 9.66
C ALA A 268 -14.86 10.61 10.42
N HIS A 269 -14.25 9.47 10.79
CA HIS A 269 -12.92 9.42 11.37
C HIS A 269 -11.86 9.56 10.26
N LYS A 270 -10.89 10.45 10.49
CA LYS A 270 -9.84 10.75 9.52
C LYS A 270 -8.49 10.69 10.21
N GLU A 271 -7.58 9.97 9.59
CA GLU A 271 -6.18 9.97 9.98
C GLU A 271 -5.31 10.07 8.74
N GLU A 272 -4.21 10.80 8.86
CA GLU A 272 -3.27 10.95 7.74
C GLU A 272 -2.68 9.62 7.29
N ARG A 273 -2.44 8.68 8.21
CA ARG A 273 -1.86 7.37 7.86
C ARG A 273 -2.75 6.55 6.92
N PHE A 274 -4.05 6.82 6.86
CA PHE A 274 -4.96 6.12 5.94
C PHE A 274 -4.71 6.47 4.48
N LEU A 275 -4.10 7.62 4.19
CA LEU A 275 -3.73 8.01 2.83
C LEU A 275 -2.36 7.44 2.40
N SER A 276 -1.64 6.74 3.29
CA SER A 276 -0.33 6.14 2.99
C SER A 276 -0.29 5.33 1.70
N PRO A 277 -1.26 4.44 1.43
CA PRO A 277 -1.23 3.59 0.23
C PRO A 277 -1.18 4.35 -1.10
N VAL A 278 -1.63 5.61 -1.12
CA VAL A 278 -1.77 6.39 -2.36
C VAL A 278 -0.81 7.57 -2.48
N TYR A 279 0.04 7.85 -1.47
CA TYR A 279 1.09 8.87 -1.61
C TYR A 279 1.99 8.64 -2.84
N PRO A 280 2.46 7.41 -3.14
CA PRO A 280 3.27 7.18 -4.34
C PRO A 280 2.48 7.29 -5.65
N LEU A 281 1.16 7.12 -5.58
CA LEU A 281 0.26 7.11 -6.74
C LEU A 281 -0.18 8.52 -7.17
N SER A 282 0.29 9.56 -6.50
CA SER A 282 0.10 10.95 -6.91
C SER A 282 0.69 11.18 -8.30
N LEU A 283 -0.18 11.11 -9.30
CA LEU A 283 0.23 10.88 -10.67
C LEU A 283 0.41 12.20 -11.45
N TRP A 284 1.66 12.42 -11.86
CA TRP A 284 2.19 12.60 -13.23
C TRP A 284 1.25 12.88 -14.39
N LEU A 285 0.61 14.03 -14.39
CA LEU A 285 0.09 14.62 -15.64
C LEU A 285 0.66 16.00 -15.94
N LEU A 286 1.90 16.24 -15.52
CA LEU A 286 2.72 17.29 -16.10
C LEU A 286 3.36 16.80 -17.41
N GLN A 287 2.52 16.45 -18.37
CA GLN A 287 2.87 16.54 -19.78
C GLN A 287 2.29 17.85 -20.32
N LEU A 288 2.74 18.97 -19.74
CA LEU A 288 2.70 20.23 -20.47
C LEU A 288 3.87 20.19 -21.44
N HIS A 289 3.56 20.35 -22.73
CA HIS A 289 4.49 20.29 -23.86
C HIS A 289 5.81 21.04 -23.60
#